data_AF-A0A7V8FJU5-F1
#
_entry.id   AF-A0A7V8FJU5-F1
#
_cell.length_a   1.000
_cell.length_b   1.000
_cell.length_c   1.000
_cell.angle_alpha   90.00
_cell.angle_beta   90.00
_cell.angle_gamma   90.00
#
_symmetry.space_group_name_H-M   'P 1'
#
loop_
_entity.id
_entity.type
_entity.pdbx_description
1 polymer ?
#
loop_
_entity_poly.entity_id
_entity_poly.type
_entity_poly.pdbx_seq_one_letter_code
_entity_poly.pdbx_strand_id
1 'polypeptide(L)'
;MLRSLAVAQGMEGRHYVLIAPTWRDDGQASVVPDFEARTRMGKREDVVLFVRAHPYSADMDSLRGLRNVAAFPAAPFPDITAMLGAFDALMTDYSSIAMHFAVTGRPVVLVAPDLEQYARSPGLYESYEGFSGGLGLQTWSEGFRRLEAVLSGGDSALRAMHQEVSRAMSAKYHPRGAEGNAARLLDALGCPQGAH
;
A
#
# COMPACT_ATOMS: atom_id res chain seq x y z
N MET A 1 -12.61 -1.28 12.89
CA MET A 1 -13.39 -2.11 11.95
C MET A 1 -12.53 -3.19 11.29
N LEU A 2 -11.52 -2.86 10.48
CA LEU A 2 -10.69 -3.89 9.80
C LEU A 2 -9.97 -4.86 10.78
N ARG A 3 -9.31 -4.34 11.82
CA ARG A 3 -8.66 -5.18 12.83
C ARG A 3 -9.63 -6.14 13.51
N SER A 4 -10.79 -5.62 13.92
CA SER A 4 -11.86 -6.42 14.53
C SER A 4 -12.35 -7.54 13.61
N LEU A 5 -12.48 -7.27 12.30
CA LEU A 5 -12.85 -8.28 11.31
C LEU A 5 -11.77 -9.34 11.15
N ALA A 6 -10.50 -8.96 11.10
CA ALA A 6 -9.40 -9.92 10.99
C ALA A 6 -9.30 -10.81 12.22
N VAL A 7 -9.44 -10.25 13.43
CA VAL A 7 -9.49 -11.02 14.68
C VAL A 7 -10.66 -12.01 14.66
N ALA A 8 -11.84 -11.60 14.20
CA ALA A 8 -13.00 -12.49 14.06
C ALA A 8 -12.77 -13.65 13.07
N GLN A 9 -11.82 -13.51 12.14
CA GLN A 9 -11.41 -14.55 11.19
C GLN A 9 -10.17 -15.34 11.66
N GLY A 10 -9.73 -15.15 12.91
CA GLY A 10 -8.54 -15.82 13.46
C GLY A 10 -7.21 -15.28 12.91
N MET A 11 -7.24 -14.13 12.24
CA MET A 11 -6.10 -13.39 11.71
C MET A 11 -5.70 -12.27 12.69
N GLU A 12 -5.36 -12.66 13.91
CA GLU A 12 -4.83 -11.73 14.90
C GLU A 12 -3.32 -11.61 14.70
N GLY A 13 -2.83 -10.36 14.68
CA GLY A 13 -1.42 -10.07 14.59
C GLY A 13 -1.10 -8.68 15.11
N ARG A 14 0.18 -8.40 15.32
CA ARG A 14 0.66 -7.09 15.76
C ARG A 14 0.62 -6.06 14.63
N HIS A 15 0.94 -6.50 13.42
CA HIS A 15 1.13 -5.65 12.25
C HIS A 15 0.20 -6.03 11.09
N TYR A 16 -0.57 -5.07 10.59
CA TYR A 16 -1.50 -5.23 9.48
C TYR A 16 -0.88 -4.55 8.26
N VAL A 17 -0.53 -5.31 7.22
CA VAL A 17 0.16 -4.77 6.04
C VAL A 17 -0.74 -4.86 4.81
N LEU A 18 -0.85 -3.77 4.07
CA LEU A 18 -1.47 -3.78 2.75
C LEU A 18 -0.40 -4.04 1.68
N ILE A 19 -0.65 -5.00 0.80
CA ILE A 19 0.14 -5.24 -0.41
C ILE A 19 -0.76 -4.97 -1.62
N ALA A 20 -0.38 -4.00 -2.44
CA ALA A 20 -1.22 -3.52 -3.54
C ALA A 20 -0.41 -3.28 -4.82
N PRO A 21 0.04 -4.33 -5.53
CA PRO A 21 0.75 -4.18 -6.80
C PRO A 21 -0.17 -3.62 -7.88
N THR A 22 0.41 -2.88 -8.83
CA THR A 22 -0.30 -2.39 -10.02
C THR A 22 -0.46 -3.53 -11.03
N TRP A 23 -1.56 -3.54 -11.77
CA TRP A 23 -1.81 -4.52 -12.83
C TRP A 23 -0.96 -4.24 -14.08
N ARG A 24 -0.78 -5.26 -14.93
CA ARG A 24 -0.07 -5.16 -16.23
C ARG A 24 -0.95 -5.75 -17.33
N ASP A 25 -1.00 -5.06 -18.48
CA ASP A 25 -1.81 -5.43 -19.64
C ASP A 25 -1.39 -6.75 -20.29
N ASP A 26 -0.13 -7.14 -20.14
CA ASP A 26 0.44 -8.36 -20.74
C ASP A 26 0.00 -9.66 -20.02
N GLY A 27 -0.85 -9.55 -19.01
CA GLY A 27 -1.31 -10.71 -18.25
C GLY A 27 -0.20 -11.37 -17.43
N GLN A 28 0.98 -10.75 -17.29
CA GLN A 28 1.96 -11.05 -16.24
C GLN A 28 1.36 -10.54 -14.92
N ALA A 29 0.23 -11.13 -14.56
CA ALA A 29 -0.39 -10.97 -13.27
C ALA A 29 0.66 -11.42 -12.28
N SER A 30 1.00 -10.54 -11.36
CA SER A 30 1.54 -11.02 -10.12
C SER A 30 0.64 -10.56 -9.01
N VAL A 31 -0.15 -11.51 -8.52
CA VAL A 31 -0.67 -11.44 -7.17
C VAL A 31 0.53 -11.52 -6.24
N VAL A 32 1.19 -10.38 -6.04
CA VAL A 32 2.44 -10.24 -5.28
C VAL A 32 3.52 -11.24 -5.77
N PRO A 33 4.44 -10.85 -6.66
CA PRO A 33 5.55 -11.72 -7.05
C PRO A 33 6.28 -12.26 -5.82
N ASP A 34 6.81 -13.48 -5.94
CA ASP A 34 7.49 -14.25 -4.90
C ASP A 34 6.56 -14.96 -3.89
N PHE A 35 5.99 -16.08 -4.35
CA PHE A 35 5.17 -17.01 -3.54
C PHE A 35 5.90 -17.46 -2.27
N GLU A 36 7.21 -17.70 -2.35
CA GLU A 36 8.00 -18.21 -1.21
C GLU A 36 8.14 -17.14 -0.13
N ALA A 37 8.56 -15.93 -0.48
CA ALA A 37 8.69 -14.84 0.49
C ALA A 37 7.34 -14.44 1.08
N ARG A 38 6.28 -14.41 0.26
CA ARG A 38 4.91 -14.20 0.73
C ARG A 38 4.47 -15.27 1.71
N THR A 39 4.72 -16.54 1.40
CA THR A 39 4.38 -17.68 2.27
C THR A 39 5.14 -17.61 3.58
N ARG A 40 6.44 -17.28 3.55
CA ARG A 40 7.26 -17.11 4.75
C ARG A 40 6.71 -15.99 5.64
N MET A 41 6.40 -14.83 5.06
CA MET A 41 5.80 -13.72 5.80
C MET A 41 4.42 -14.09 6.35
N GLY A 42 3.59 -14.76 5.55
CA GLY A 42 2.24 -15.22 5.93
C GLY A 42 2.20 -16.31 7.00
N LYS A 43 3.34 -16.91 7.36
CA LYS A 43 3.49 -17.85 8.49
C LYS A 43 3.85 -17.15 9.80
N ARG A 44 4.23 -15.88 9.77
CA ARG A 44 4.52 -15.10 10.98
C ARG A 44 3.23 -14.81 11.74
N GLU A 45 3.23 -15.03 13.05
CA GLU A 45 2.05 -14.80 13.89
C GLU A 45 1.80 -13.31 14.18
N ASP A 46 2.84 -12.48 14.08
CA ASP A 46 2.77 -11.06 14.38
C ASP A 46 2.39 -10.20 13.17
N VAL A 47 2.30 -10.77 11.97
CA VAL A 47 2.03 -10.03 10.73
C VAL A 47 0.83 -10.62 10.00
N VAL A 48 -0.10 -9.76 9.60
CA VAL A 48 -1.24 -10.09 8.74
C VAL A 48 -1.13 -9.33 7.43
N LEU A 49 -1.08 -10.05 6.31
CA LEU A 49 -0.98 -9.50 4.97
C LEU A 49 -2.37 -9.41 4.31
N PHE A 50 -2.71 -8.23 3.82
CA PHE A 50 -3.89 -7.99 3.01
C PHE A 50 -3.44 -7.70 1.58
N VAL A 51 -3.80 -8.56 0.64
CA VAL A 51 -3.41 -8.44 -0.76
C VAL A 51 -4.56 -7.86 -1.57
N ARG A 52 -4.40 -6.61 -2.02
CA ARG A 52 -5.33 -5.96 -2.95
C ARG A 52 -4.79 -6.08 -4.37
N ALA A 53 -5.11 -7.19 -5.03
CA ALA A 53 -4.83 -7.36 -6.45
C ALA A 53 -5.96 -6.77 -7.31
N HIS A 54 -5.68 -6.57 -8.60
CA HIS A 54 -6.70 -6.16 -9.56
C HIS A 54 -7.72 -7.29 -9.76
N PRO A 55 -9.01 -7.01 -10.05
CA PRO A 55 -10.02 -8.06 -10.27
C PRO A 55 -9.67 -9.05 -11.41
N TYR A 56 -8.85 -8.63 -12.38
CA TYR A 56 -8.36 -9.47 -13.47
C TYR A 56 -7.02 -10.16 -13.17
N SER A 57 -6.52 -10.08 -11.94
CA SER A 57 -5.32 -10.81 -11.54
C SER A 57 -5.63 -12.31 -11.43
N ALA A 58 -4.90 -13.13 -12.18
CA ALA A 58 -5.19 -14.55 -12.39
C ALA A 58 -4.96 -15.44 -11.15
N ASP A 59 -4.24 -14.98 -10.13
CA ASP A 59 -3.67 -15.85 -9.08
C ASP A 59 -4.14 -15.53 -7.65
N MET A 60 -5.43 -15.23 -7.46
CA MET A 60 -5.97 -15.04 -6.11
C MET A 60 -6.07 -16.36 -5.33
N ASP A 61 -6.11 -17.50 -6.04
CA ASP A 61 -6.16 -18.82 -5.43
C ASP A 61 -4.87 -19.21 -4.72
N SER A 62 -3.69 -18.69 -5.12
CA SER A 62 -2.45 -18.95 -4.39
C SER A 62 -2.42 -18.34 -2.98
N LEU A 63 -3.34 -17.43 -2.65
CA LEU A 63 -3.49 -16.89 -1.30
C LEU A 63 -4.19 -17.87 -0.35
N ARG A 64 -4.87 -18.91 -0.86
CA ARG A 64 -5.58 -19.89 -0.03
C ARG A 64 -4.61 -20.73 0.80
N GLY A 65 -5.01 -21.07 2.02
CA GLY A 65 -4.24 -21.93 2.93
C GLY A 65 -3.15 -21.23 3.74
N LEU A 66 -2.93 -19.93 3.52
CA LEU A 66 -2.05 -19.12 4.36
C LEU A 66 -2.85 -18.47 5.48
N ARG A 67 -2.54 -18.82 6.74
CA ARG A 67 -3.30 -18.35 7.93
C ARG A 67 -3.39 -16.82 8.01
N ASN A 68 -2.27 -16.13 7.80
CA ASN A 68 -2.19 -14.68 7.98
C ASN A 68 -2.08 -13.92 6.64
N VAL A 69 -2.65 -14.46 5.57
CA VAL A 69 -2.74 -13.77 4.27
C VAL A 69 -4.17 -13.81 3.79
N ALA A 70 -4.73 -12.64 3.52
CA ALA A 70 -6.08 -12.52 2.98
C ALA A 70 -6.10 -11.66 1.73
N ALA A 71 -6.94 -12.05 0.79
CA ALA A 71 -7.37 -11.16 -0.28
C ALA A 71 -8.11 -9.96 0.34
N PHE A 72 -7.79 -8.76 -0.12
CA PHE A 72 -8.55 -7.55 0.18
C PHE A 72 -9.40 -7.20 -1.06
N PRO A 73 -10.69 -7.55 -1.07
CA PRO A 73 -11.48 -7.50 -2.28
C PRO A 73 -11.82 -6.05 -2.67
N ALA A 74 -11.82 -5.77 -3.98
CA ALA A 74 -12.19 -4.46 -4.52
C ALA A 74 -13.70 -4.18 -4.41
N ALA A 75 -14.55 -5.20 -4.53
CA ALA A 75 -15.96 -5.13 -4.14
C ALA A 75 -16.11 -5.86 -2.81
N PRO A 76 -16.68 -5.26 -1.74
CA PRO A 76 -17.52 -4.06 -1.69
C PRO A 76 -16.78 -2.73 -1.39
N PHE A 77 -15.44 -2.71 -1.45
CA PHE A 77 -14.62 -1.54 -1.08
C PHE A 77 -13.92 -0.90 -2.29
N PRO A 78 -14.67 -0.29 -3.22
CA PRO A 78 -14.10 0.27 -4.45
C PRO A 78 -13.12 1.39 -4.11
N ASP A 79 -13.46 2.22 -3.13
CA ASP A 79 -12.54 3.16 -2.49
C ASP A 79 -11.98 2.57 -1.19
N ILE A 80 -10.67 2.32 -1.17
CA ILE A 80 -9.94 1.83 0.02
C ILE A 80 -9.46 2.97 0.92
N THR A 81 -9.53 4.22 0.47
CA THR A 81 -8.87 5.36 1.12
C THR A 81 -9.28 5.50 2.58
N ALA A 82 -10.58 5.34 2.87
CA ALA A 82 -11.14 5.38 4.23
C ALA A 82 -10.59 4.27 5.17
N MET A 83 -10.05 3.20 4.61
CA MET A 83 -9.50 2.06 5.35
C MET A 83 -7.97 2.09 5.46
N LEU A 84 -7.28 2.97 4.73
CA LEU A 84 -5.81 3.01 4.72
C LEU A 84 -5.22 3.23 6.13
N GLY A 85 -5.89 4.01 6.98
CA GLY A 85 -5.52 4.21 8.38
C GLY A 85 -5.57 2.95 9.25
N ALA A 86 -6.10 1.83 8.77
CA ALA A 86 -6.10 0.57 9.49
C ALA A 86 -4.82 -0.26 9.33
N PHE A 87 -3.99 0.02 8.32
CA PHE A 87 -2.76 -0.75 8.04
C PHE A 87 -1.51 -0.04 8.57
N ASP A 88 -0.60 -0.80 9.16
CA ASP A 88 0.65 -0.33 9.78
C ASP A 88 1.77 -0.04 8.77
N ALA A 89 1.67 -0.60 7.57
CA ALA A 89 2.56 -0.38 6.45
C ALA A 89 1.88 -0.71 5.11
N LEU A 90 2.42 -0.14 4.03
CA LEU A 90 2.06 -0.45 2.65
C LEU A 90 3.28 -1.01 1.92
N MET A 91 3.08 -2.05 1.09
CA MET A 91 4.01 -2.47 0.06
C MET A 91 3.35 -2.39 -1.31
N THR A 92 3.94 -1.67 -2.24
CA THR A 92 3.38 -1.45 -3.59
C THR A 92 4.49 -1.12 -4.58
N ASP A 93 4.14 -0.94 -5.85
CA ASP A 93 5.05 -0.63 -6.95
C ASP A 93 4.92 0.85 -7.38
N TYR A 94 4.16 1.11 -8.45
CA TYR A 94 3.91 2.43 -9.03
C TYR A 94 2.51 2.95 -8.72
N SER A 95 1.76 2.22 -7.88
CA SER A 95 0.35 2.52 -7.63
C SER A 95 0.18 3.88 -6.94
N SER A 96 -0.80 4.65 -7.40
CA SER A 96 -1.23 5.88 -6.74
C SER A 96 -1.70 5.66 -5.29
N ILE A 97 -1.99 4.41 -4.90
CA ILE A 97 -2.33 4.08 -3.50
C ILE A 97 -1.21 4.47 -2.53
N ALA A 98 0.06 4.51 -2.97
CA ALA A 98 1.15 5.03 -2.15
C ALA A 98 0.91 6.48 -1.75
N MET A 99 0.48 7.31 -2.70
CA MET A 99 0.17 8.73 -2.48
C MET A 99 -0.99 8.88 -1.51
N HIS A 100 -2.05 8.07 -1.63
CA HIS A 100 -3.17 8.08 -0.69
C HIS A 100 -2.77 7.59 0.71
N PHE A 101 -1.96 6.54 0.79
CA PHE A 101 -1.49 5.97 2.05
C PHE A 101 -0.52 6.89 2.79
N ALA A 102 0.23 7.70 2.06
CA ALA A 102 1.20 8.65 2.59
C ALA A 102 0.61 9.59 3.66
N VAL A 103 -0.68 9.93 3.58
CA VAL A 103 -1.41 10.72 4.58
C VAL A 103 -1.32 10.12 5.98
N THR A 104 -1.20 8.80 6.09
CA THR A 104 -1.05 8.12 7.38
C THR A 104 0.29 8.38 8.06
N GLY A 105 1.30 8.85 7.31
CA GLY A 105 2.68 8.97 7.77
C GLY A 105 3.34 7.63 8.11
N ARG A 106 2.72 6.50 7.75
CA ARG A 106 3.23 5.15 8.00
C ARG A 106 4.17 4.69 6.89
N PRO A 107 5.07 3.73 7.17
CA PRO A 107 6.04 3.25 6.19
C PRO A 107 5.41 2.76 4.88
N VAL A 108 6.02 3.16 3.76
CA VAL A 108 5.73 2.65 2.42
C VAL A 108 6.97 1.95 1.87
N VAL A 109 6.86 0.68 1.49
CA VAL A 109 7.90 -0.09 0.80
C VAL A 109 7.57 -0.13 -0.69
N LEU A 110 8.46 0.40 -1.52
CA LEU A 110 8.25 0.55 -2.96
C LEU A 110 9.13 -0.45 -3.72
N VAL A 111 8.52 -1.23 -4.62
CA VAL A 111 9.17 -2.29 -5.39
C VAL A 111 8.87 -2.12 -6.89
N ALA A 112 9.89 -1.95 -7.71
CA ALA A 112 9.78 -1.69 -9.14
C ALA A 112 10.63 -2.69 -9.95
N PRO A 113 10.14 -3.93 -10.14
CA PRO A 113 10.92 -4.97 -10.82
C PRO A 113 11.04 -4.79 -12.33
N ASP A 114 10.17 -3.97 -12.90
CA ASP A 114 9.99 -3.73 -14.33
C ASP A 114 10.06 -2.23 -14.65
N LEU A 115 10.85 -1.47 -13.88
CA LEU A 115 10.88 -0.01 -13.93
C LEU A 115 11.11 0.52 -15.35
N GLU A 116 12.09 -0.05 -16.06
CA GLU A 116 12.41 0.37 -17.42
C GLU A 116 11.25 0.16 -18.40
N GLN A 117 10.50 -0.94 -18.25
CA GLN A 117 9.35 -1.24 -19.09
C GLN A 117 8.17 -0.34 -18.73
N TYR A 118 7.86 -0.23 -17.43
CA TYR A 118 6.74 0.57 -16.93
C TYR A 118 6.92 2.06 -17.24
N ALA A 119 8.15 2.58 -17.16
CA ALA A 119 8.47 3.97 -17.50
C ALA A 119 8.31 4.29 -18.99
N ARG A 120 8.30 3.29 -19.88
CA ARG A 120 8.04 3.48 -21.32
C ARG A 120 6.55 3.48 -21.65
N SER A 121 5.77 2.64 -20.98
CA SER A 121 4.31 2.56 -21.13
C SER A 121 3.74 1.85 -19.90
N PRO A 122 2.85 2.48 -19.11
CA PRO A 122 2.14 3.74 -19.37
C PRO A 122 2.97 5.01 -19.13
N GLY A 123 4.18 4.89 -18.57
CA GLY A 123 4.99 6.03 -18.14
C GLY A 123 4.80 6.36 -16.66
N LEU A 124 5.76 7.10 -16.10
CA LEU A 124 5.70 7.59 -14.72
C LEU A 124 5.41 9.09 -14.69
N TYR A 125 4.59 9.53 -13.74
CA TYR A 125 4.34 10.96 -13.51
C TYR A 125 5.60 11.73 -13.06
N GLU A 126 6.56 11.02 -12.45
CA GLU A 126 7.87 11.55 -12.05
C GLU A 126 8.92 10.44 -12.02
N SER A 127 10.19 10.79 -11.82
CA SER A 127 11.25 9.80 -11.63
C SER A 127 10.91 8.86 -10.47
N TYR A 128 11.08 7.55 -10.66
CA TYR A 128 10.87 6.58 -9.59
C TYR A 128 11.81 6.79 -8.39
N GLU A 129 13.02 7.30 -8.64
CA GLU A 129 13.97 7.68 -7.59
C GLU A 129 13.39 8.78 -6.69
N GLY A 130 12.85 9.86 -7.28
CA GLY A 130 12.14 10.91 -6.55
C GLY A 130 10.89 10.40 -5.82
N PHE A 131 10.07 9.58 -6.50
CA PHE A 131 8.87 8.98 -5.91
C PHE A 131 9.18 8.10 -4.69
N SER A 132 10.28 7.37 -4.74
CA SER A 132 10.71 6.45 -3.68
C SER A 132 11.65 7.07 -2.65
N GLY A 133 12.05 8.34 -2.83
CA GLY A 133 13.08 8.97 -2.00
C GLY A 133 14.40 8.18 -2.00
N GLY A 134 14.74 7.54 -3.12
CA GLY A 134 15.91 6.68 -3.26
C GLY A 134 15.81 5.31 -2.55
N LEU A 135 14.65 4.95 -2.00
CA LEU A 135 14.45 3.68 -1.28
C LEU A 135 13.81 2.57 -2.12
N GLY A 136 13.59 2.81 -3.41
CA GLY A 136 13.00 1.85 -4.35
C GLY A 136 13.81 0.55 -4.46
N LEU A 137 13.11 -0.58 -4.54
CA LEU A 137 13.70 -1.92 -4.62
C LEU A 137 13.40 -2.54 -5.99
N GLN A 138 14.25 -3.45 -6.44
CA GLN A 138 14.13 -4.06 -7.78
C GLN A 138 13.43 -5.43 -7.74
N THR A 139 13.26 -6.04 -6.57
CA THR A 139 12.60 -7.35 -6.47
C THR A 139 11.62 -7.42 -5.30
N TRP A 140 10.59 -8.25 -5.44
CA TRP A 140 9.63 -8.47 -4.36
C TRP A 140 10.24 -9.23 -3.19
N SER A 141 11.22 -10.10 -3.44
CA SER A 141 12.02 -10.74 -2.39
C SER A 141 12.75 -9.73 -1.52
N GLU A 142 13.33 -8.68 -2.12
CA GLU A 142 13.89 -7.54 -1.39
C GLU A 142 12.80 -6.75 -0.68
N GLY A 143 11.65 -6.52 -1.32
CA GLY A 143 10.47 -5.89 -0.72
C GLY A 143 10.04 -6.56 0.57
N PHE A 144 9.89 -7.89 0.57
CA PHE A 144 9.53 -8.66 1.75
C PHE A 144 10.59 -8.61 2.84
N ARG A 145 11.88 -8.71 2.49
CA ARG A 145 12.99 -8.55 3.46
C ARG A 145 13.00 -7.15 4.07
N ARG A 146 12.76 -6.12 3.25
CA ARG A 146 12.68 -4.73 3.71
C ARG A 146 11.50 -4.52 4.63
N LEU A 147 10.33 -5.05 4.25
CA LEU A 147 9.12 -5.01 5.06
C LEU A 147 9.36 -5.67 6.42
N GLU A 148 9.96 -6.86 6.45
CA GLU A 148 10.32 -7.54 7.70
C GLU A 148 11.20 -6.66 8.60
N ALA A 149 12.23 -6.02 8.04
CA ALA A 149 13.12 -5.13 8.80
C ALA A 149 12.41 -3.84 9.29
N VAL A 150 11.49 -3.28 8.50
CA VAL A 150 10.67 -2.12 8.85
C VAL A 150 9.69 -2.44 9.99
N LEU A 151 9.22 -3.69 10.09
CA LEU A 151 8.31 -4.14 11.14
C LEU A 151 9.02 -4.60 12.41
N SER A 152 10.18 -5.27 12.29
CA SER A 152 10.85 -5.99 13.40
C SER A 152 11.58 -5.10 14.42
N GLY A 153 11.46 -3.77 14.36
CA GLY A 153 12.33 -2.86 15.14
C GLY A 153 11.67 -1.70 15.88
N GLY A 154 10.34 -1.61 15.97
CA GLY A 154 9.69 -0.40 16.50
C GLY A 154 10.17 0.84 15.73
N ASP A 155 10.56 1.91 16.44
CA ASP A 155 11.16 3.14 15.86
C ASP A 155 12.61 2.93 15.38
N SER A 156 12.84 1.89 14.58
CA SER A 156 14.14 1.68 13.94
C SER A 156 14.45 2.81 12.96
N ALA A 157 15.73 3.12 12.77
CA ALA A 157 16.16 4.13 11.80
C ALA A 157 15.61 3.85 10.39
N LEU A 158 15.55 2.57 10.00
CA LEU A 158 14.99 2.15 8.72
C LEU A 158 13.47 2.43 8.64
N ARG A 159 12.72 2.16 9.70
CA ARG A 159 11.29 2.52 9.76
C ARG A 159 11.12 4.02 9.63
N ALA A 160 11.91 4.82 10.35
CA ALA A 160 11.88 6.28 10.29
C ALA A 160 12.18 6.79 8.87
N MET A 161 13.15 6.20 8.16
CA MET A 161 13.45 6.54 6.76
C MET A 161 12.24 6.31 5.84
N HIS A 162 11.57 5.16 5.96
CA HIS A 162 10.37 4.88 5.17
C HIS A 162 9.16 5.75 5.56
N GLN A 163 9.05 6.16 6.83
CA GLN A 163 8.06 7.15 7.26
C GLN A 163 8.36 8.53 6.71
N GLU A 164 9.64 8.90 6.59
CA GLU A 164 10.02 10.21 6.05
C GLU A 164 9.72 10.30 4.55
N VAL A 165 10.00 9.24 3.78
CA VAL A 165 9.55 9.15 2.39
C VAL A 165 8.02 9.28 2.29
N SER A 166 7.29 8.60 3.17
CA SER A 166 5.82 8.69 3.26
C SER A 166 5.35 10.12 3.58
N ARG A 167 5.98 10.81 4.53
CA ARG A 167 5.65 12.21 4.87
C ARG A 167 5.99 13.18 3.75
N ALA A 168 7.14 13.01 3.09
CA ALA A 168 7.53 13.80 1.93
C ALA A 168 6.53 13.63 0.78
N MET A 169 6.12 12.38 0.52
CA MET A 169 5.06 12.06 -0.44
C MET A 169 3.73 12.73 -0.05
N SER A 170 3.36 12.69 1.23
CA SER A 170 2.14 13.34 1.74
C SER A 170 2.20 14.86 1.58
N ALA A 171 3.31 15.51 1.94
CA ALA A 171 3.49 16.94 1.79
C ALA A 171 3.40 17.39 0.32
N LYS A 172 3.91 16.56 -0.61
CA LYS A 172 3.89 16.83 -2.04
C LYS A 172 2.49 16.68 -2.64
N TYR A 173 1.79 15.57 -2.40
CA TYR A 173 0.52 15.27 -3.08
C TYR A 173 -0.73 15.68 -2.28
N HIS A 174 -0.59 15.88 -0.96
CA HIS A 174 -1.65 16.33 -0.06
C HIS A 174 -1.22 17.57 0.73
N PRO A 175 -0.78 18.68 0.07
CA PRO A 175 -0.24 19.85 0.75
C PRO A 175 -1.23 20.55 1.69
N ARG A 176 -2.53 20.24 1.57
CA ARG A 176 -3.62 20.80 2.39
C ARG A 176 -4.23 19.75 3.34
N GLY A 177 -3.60 18.59 3.47
CA GLY A 177 -4.10 17.44 4.23
C GLY A 177 -5.30 16.75 3.58
N ALA A 178 -5.88 15.78 4.29
CA ALA A 178 -7.02 14.99 3.82
C ALA A 178 -8.40 15.59 4.15
N GLU A 179 -8.46 16.62 5.00
CA GLU A 179 -9.71 17.17 5.52
C GLU A 179 -10.08 18.51 4.88
N GLY A 180 -11.37 18.84 4.84
CA GLY A 180 -11.87 20.16 4.44
C GLY A 180 -11.85 20.44 2.94
N ASN A 181 -11.53 19.45 2.09
CA ASN A 181 -11.49 19.64 0.63
C ASN A 181 -12.86 20.02 0.06
N ALA A 182 -13.95 19.40 0.54
CA ALA A 182 -15.30 19.75 0.14
C ALA A 182 -15.68 21.18 0.54
N ALA A 183 -15.39 21.59 1.79
CA ALA A 183 -15.64 22.95 2.26
C ALA A 183 -14.89 24.00 1.43
N ARG A 184 -13.60 23.76 1.15
CA ARG A 184 -12.80 24.65 0.29
C ARG A 184 -13.29 24.71 -1.15
N LEU A 185 -13.80 23.60 -1.68
CA LEU A 185 -14.41 23.58 -3.00
C LEU A 185 -15.69 24.41 -3.01
N LEU A 186 -16.55 24.25 -2.01
CA LEU A 186 -17.77 25.05 -1.86
C LEU A 186 -17.43 26.54 -1.72
N ASP A 187 -16.42 26.90 -0.93
CA ASP A 187 -15.94 28.27 -0.80
C ASP A 187 -15.42 28.82 -2.14
N ALA A 188 -14.61 28.04 -2.86
CA ALA A 188 -14.07 28.43 -4.16
C ALA A 188 -15.14 28.58 -5.25
N LEU A 189 -16.23 27.81 -5.16
CA LEU A 189 -17.38 27.90 -6.04
C LEU A 189 -18.36 29.01 -5.63
N GLY A 190 -18.11 29.71 -4.52
CA GLY A 190 -19.00 30.72 -3.97
C GLY A 190 -20.32 30.15 -3.47
N CYS A 191 -20.37 28.84 -3.16
CA CYS A 191 -21.55 28.22 -2.59
C CYS A 191 -21.70 28.66 -1.13
N PRO A 192 -22.85 29.22 -0.71
CA PRO A 192 -23.06 29.63 0.66
C PRO A 192 -22.95 28.43 1.60
N GLN A 193 -22.09 28.54 2.62
CA GLN A 193 -22.01 27.53 3.67
C GLN A 193 -23.24 27.65 4.58
N GLY A 194 -24.18 26.72 4.42
CA GLY A 194 -25.30 26.52 5.34
C GLY A 194 -26.65 27.01 4.81
N ALA A 195 -27.48 26.07 4.37
CA ALA A 195 -28.88 26.05 4.77
C ALA A 195 -29.03 24.77 5.61
N HIS A 196 -29.17 24.96 6.93
CA HIS A 196 -29.59 23.91 7.86
C HIS A 196 -31.02 23.47 7.56
#